data_AF-A0AAV2ABE4-F1
#
_entry.id   AF-A0AAV2ABE4-F1
#
_cell.length_a   1.000
_cell.length_b   1.000
_cell.length_c   1.000
_cell.angle_alpha   90.00
_cell.angle_beta   90.00
_cell.angle_gamma   90.00
#
_symmetry.space_group_name_H-M   'P 1'
#
loop_
_entity.id
_entity.type
_entity.pdbx_description
1 polymer ?
#
loop_
_entity_poly.entity_id
_entity_poly.type
_entity_poly.pdbx_seq_one_letter_code
_entity_poly.pdbx_strand_id
1 'polypeptide(L)'
;MAAAYDPYSAQFNGDPLDIIQLQVNTKNGDINMVPAMNIGFMELRNYVHFKPPLSLNDTGQSYSAAEEEEWLEMAWFLEEDLHWILKLPYHRFWSQVVHDEGLHKCLESYLSQAPRYYDLDSLHLKDEVLQALKKIHKLVFLIYLRMSTYKESKKYHIRPETFGHTIYENYIFDVPKMMDLCVLYGLQNLPIVSKMVQNIFATQPGYYEDLDNTSKIALEAFNTIEEKLSKNLQEMHGTSSEYLVNGVSIKMEFSLSSFQDIINYITDISATLHAFLEVFPSACQTFNQNGAPLRLATFYELAFPAIEREIARRSKLNENESILQEIKRKVCLSKTLLMKTFRNILNVCCIQNIFSDSSKGSQKSGYPSTERFLEIFTEITSDKIFLNDYNLLYPFEADIELFHEVGLTLDQQRLSYIFCSIHDSEESIPQTFTSSAVNGALPKTKSSDGSRKPAQSLYVSIG
;
A
#
# COMPACT_ATOMS: atom_id res chain seq x y z
N MET A 1 -4.72 16.98 23.35
CA MET A 1 -5.42 18.25 23.06
C MET A 1 -6.67 18.29 23.93
N ALA A 2 -6.99 19.42 24.57
CA ALA A 2 -8.23 19.56 25.33
C ALA A 2 -9.43 19.56 24.37
N ALA A 3 -10.42 18.71 24.59
CA ALA A 3 -11.64 18.66 23.81
C ALA A 3 -12.43 19.98 23.98
N ALA A 4 -13.14 20.41 22.93
CA ALA A 4 -14.08 21.52 23.04
C ALA A 4 -15.13 21.24 24.13
N TYR A 5 -15.62 22.28 24.80
CA TYR A 5 -16.67 22.15 25.83
C TYR A 5 -17.92 21.48 25.23
N ASP A 6 -18.27 20.30 25.74
CA ASP A 6 -19.46 19.56 25.31
C ASP A 6 -20.58 19.75 26.35
N PRO A 7 -21.66 20.48 26.00
CA PRO A 7 -22.78 20.70 26.92
C PRO A 7 -23.52 19.40 27.27
N TYR A 8 -23.32 18.33 26.50
CA TYR A 8 -23.93 17.02 26.73
C TYR A 8 -23.04 16.07 27.54
N SER A 9 -21.81 16.48 27.91
CA SER A 9 -20.80 15.63 28.57
C SER A 9 -21.28 14.94 29.86
N ALA A 10 -22.19 15.59 30.60
CA ALA A 10 -22.80 15.08 31.82
C ALA A 10 -23.84 13.97 31.57
N GLN A 11 -24.39 13.87 30.36
CA GLN A 11 -25.37 12.86 29.98
C GLN A 11 -24.72 11.52 29.59
N PHE A 12 -23.40 11.50 29.37
CA PHE A 12 -22.64 10.28 29.13
C PHE A 12 -22.29 9.60 30.47
N ASN A 13 -22.95 8.48 30.76
CA ASN A 13 -22.76 7.64 31.95
C ASN A 13 -21.86 6.42 31.70
N GLY A 14 -21.32 6.27 30.49
CA GLY A 14 -20.54 5.12 30.07
C GLY A 14 -21.31 4.07 29.29
N ASP A 15 -22.58 4.32 28.94
CA ASP A 15 -23.30 3.51 27.97
C ASP A 15 -22.73 3.66 26.54
N PRO A 16 -22.90 2.66 25.65
CA PRO A 16 -22.50 2.77 24.25
C PRO A 16 -23.21 3.91 23.52
N LEU A 17 -22.48 4.67 22.69
CA LEU A 17 -22.98 5.84 21.97
C LEU A 17 -24.22 5.55 21.12
N ASP A 18 -24.29 4.37 20.53
CA ASP A 18 -25.36 3.94 19.65
C ASP A 18 -26.71 3.71 20.35
N ILE A 19 -26.75 3.64 21.69
CA ILE A 19 -27.99 3.56 22.46
C ILE A 19 -28.29 4.84 23.25
N ILE A 20 -27.34 5.77 23.34
CA ILE A 20 -27.53 7.01 24.08
C ILE A 20 -28.53 7.91 23.35
N GLN A 21 -29.46 8.47 24.13
CA GLN A 21 -30.36 9.52 23.72
C GLN A 21 -30.03 10.79 24.50
N LEU A 22 -29.83 11.90 23.79
CA LEU A 22 -29.51 13.21 24.35
C LEU A 22 -30.77 14.07 24.43
N GLN A 23 -30.93 14.78 25.56
CA GLN A 23 -31.96 15.79 25.72
C GLN A 23 -31.54 17.08 25.02
N VAL A 24 -32.29 17.49 24.01
CA VAL A 24 -32.04 18.72 23.24
C VAL A 24 -33.26 19.64 23.33
N ASN A 25 -33.01 20.90 23.68
CA ASN A 25 -34.04 21.93 23.70
C ASN A 25 -34.25 22.46 22.27
N THR A 26 -35.48 22.37 21.79
CA THR A 26 -35.87 22.97 20.51
C THR A 26 -35.94 24.49 20.64
N LYS A 27 -35.96 25.19 19.48
CA LYS A 27 -36.15 26.65 19.43
C LYS A 27 -37.48 27.12 20.06
N ASN A 28 -38.45 26.21 20.20
CA ASN A 28 -39.76 26.49 20.79
C ASN A 28 -39.80 26.23 22.31
N GLY A 29 -38.70 25.75 22.91
CA GLY A 29 -38.60 25.44 24.33
C GLY A 29 -38.98 24.00 24.70
N ASP A 30 -39.42 23.19 23.74
CA ASP A 30 -39.73 21.77 23.97
C ASP A 30 -38.44 20.94 24.10
N ILE A 31 -38.47 19.94 24.99
CA ILE A 31 -37.37 18.99 25.19
C ILE A 31 -37.62 17.76 24.31
N ASN A 32 -36.70 17.50 23.38
CA ASN A 32 -36.71 16.31 22.54
C ASN A 32 -35.59 15.35 22.93
N MET A 33 -35.88 14.05 22.87
CA MET A 33 -34.86 13.00 22.94
C MET A 33 -34.38 12.69 21.52
N VAL A 34 -33.08 12.84 21.27
CA VAL A 34 -32.47 12.53 19.98
C VAL A 34 -31.32 11.54 20.15
N PRO A 35 -31.07 10.62 19.20
CA PRO A 35 -29.90 9.76 19.23
C PRO A 35 -28.62 10.58 19.35
N ALA A 36 -27.64 10.11 20.12
CA ALA A 36 -26.37 10.83 20.29
C ALA A 36 -25.55 10.91 18.99
N MET A 37 -25.74 9.95 18.09
CA MET A 37 -25.23 10.00 16.72
C MET A 37 -26.38 10.48 15.82
N ASN A 38 -26.38 11.77 15.49
CA ASN A 38 -27.47 12.40 14.75
C ASN A 38 -26.98 13.57 13.90
N ILE A 39 -27.55 13.74 12.72
CA ILE A 39 -27.23 14.82 11.79
C ILE A 39 -27.36 16.22 12.42
N GLY A 40 -28.22 16.41 13.42
CA GLY A 40 -28.34 17.67 14.15
C GLY A 40 -27.10 18.08 14.96
N PHE A 41 -26.17 17.14 15.19
CA PHE A 41 -24.88 17.39 15.85
C PHE A 41 -23.71 17.51 14.88
N MET A 42 -23.96 17.32 13.57
CA MET A 42 -23.01 17.62 12.50
C MET A 42 -22.93 19.13 12.28
N GLU A 43 -21.73 19.66 12.07
CA GLU A 43 -21.50 21.05 11.68
C GLU A 43 -21.20 21.11 10.18
N LEU A 44 -21.97 21.90 9.43
CA LEU A 44 -21.72 22.08 8.00
C LEU A 44 -20.41 22.85 7.79
N ARG A 45 -19.48 22.24 7.05
CA ARG A 45 -18.18 22.84 6.70
C ARG A 45 -17.86 22.60 5.24
N ASN A 46 -17.05 23.49 4.68
CA ASN A 46 -16.47 23.32 3.35
C ASN A 46 -15.03 22.88 3.53
N TYR A 47 -14.68 21.70 3.04
CA TYR A 47 -13.33 21.18 3.13
C TYR A 47 -12.57 21.44 1.85
N VAL A 48 -11.30 21.78 2.02
CA VAL A 48 -10.35 21.82 0.91
C VAL A 48 -9.89 20.41 0.58
N HIS A 49 -9.91 20.05 -0.70
CA HIS A 49 -9.35 18.77 -1.15
C HIS A 49 -7.83 18.87 -1.22
N PHE A 50 -7.14 17.84 -0.74
CA PHE A 50 -5.70 17.74 -0.85
C PHE A 50 -5.28 17.71 -2.32
N LYS A 51 -4.22 18.45 -2.63
CA LYS A 51 -3.48 18.38 -3.89
C LYS A 51 -2.01 18.11 -3.56
N PRO A 52 -1.33 17.25 -4.33
CA PRO A 52 0.08 16.98 -4.09
C PRO A 52 0.89 18.27 -4.23
N PRO A 53 1.97 18.45 -3.43
CA PRO A 53 2.88 19.55 -3.64
C PRO A 53 3.48 19.48 -5.04
N LEU A 54 3.77 20.64 -5.61
CA LEU A 54 4.35 20.73 -6.95
C LEU A 54 5.71 20.03 -6.99
N SER A 55 5.89 19.13 -7.94
CA SER A 55 7.19 18.56 -8.26
C SER A 55 7.99 19.54 -9.13
N LEU A 56 9.32 19.42 -9.13
CA LEU A 56 10.13 20.04 -10.17
C LEU A 56 9.60 19.59 -11.55
N ASN A 57 9.41 20.54 -12.46
CA ASN A 57 9.00 20.26 -13.84
C ASN A 57 10.13 19.51 -14.56
N ASP A 58 9.82 18.82 -15.67
CA ASP A 58 10.78 18.07 -16.51
C ASP A 58 11.98 18.90 -17.00
N THR A 59 11.89 20.24 -16.91
CA THR A 59 12.95 21.21 -17.25
C THR A 59 13.88 21.54 -16.08
N GLY A 60 13.65 20.97 -14.89
CA GLY A 60 14.39 21.29 -13.66
C GLY A 60 14.13 22.71 -13.12
N GLN A 61 13.09 23.39 -13.61
CA GLN A 61 12.66 24.66 -13.02
C GLN A 61 12.02 24.41 -11.66
N SER A 62 12.34 25.27 -10.70
CA SER A 62 11.61 25.32 -9.42
C SER A 62 10.23 25.92 -9.68
N TYR A 63 9.22 25.42 -8.97
CA TYR A 63 7.95 26.11 -8.85
C TYR A 63 8.18 27.55 -8.33
N SER A 64 7.32 28.47 -8.79
CA SER A 64 7.39 29.88 -8.42
C SER A 64 7.04 30.09 -6.94
N ALA A 65 7.48 31.21 -6.37
CA ALA A 65 7.13 31.56 -4.99
C ALA A 65 5.61 31.71 -4.78
N ALA A 66 4.88 32.15 -5.81
CA ALA A 66 3.43 32.30 -5.75
C ALA A 66 2.71 30.95 -5.68
N GLU A 67 3.14 29.98 -6.48
CA GLU A 67 2.58 28.62 -6.46
C GLU A 67 2.87 27.89 -5.14
N GLU A 68 4.04 28.14 -4.55
CA GLU A 68 4.37 27.63 -3.21
C GLU A 68 3.46 28.22 -2.13
N GLU A 69 3.26 29.54 -2.16
CA GLU A 69 2.40 30.26 -1.22
C GLU A 69 0.95 29.78 -1.33
N GLU A 70 0.44 29.58 -2.55
CA GLU A 70 -0.89 29.01 -2.80
C GLU A 70 -1.03 27.62 -2.20
N TRP A 71 -0.04 26.74 -2.42
CA TRP A 71 -0.08 25.39 -1.85
C TRP A 71 -0.02 25.40 -0.32
N LEU A 72 0.81 26.27 0.27
CA LEU A 72 0.93 26.41 1.72
C LEU A 72 -0.36 26.97 2.36
N GLU A 73 -1.01 27.92 1.71
CA GLU A 73 -2.31 28.44 2.15
C GLU A 73 -3.39 27.34 2.12
N MET A 74 -3.45 26.57 1.03
CA MET A 74 -4.34 25.41 0.91
C MET A 74 -4.06 24.37 2.01
N ALA A 75 -2.78 24.06 2.24
CA ALA A 75 -2.34 23.14 3.28
C ALA A 75 -2.72 23.62 4.68
N TRP A 76 -2.67 24.94 4.92
CA TRP A 76 -3.08 25.54 6.19
C TRP A 76 -4.58 25.40 6.45
N PHE A 77 -5.43 25.69 5.46
CA PHE A 77 -6.89 25.47 5.58
C PHE A 77 -7.22 24.00 5.89
N LEU A 78 -6.56 23.08 5.19
CA LEU A 78 -6.69 21.65 5.44
C LEU A 78 -6.22 21.29 6.86
N GLU A 79 -5.06 21.78 7.31
CA GLU A 79 -4.55 21.56 8.67
C GLU A 79 -5.57 22.02 9.74
N GLU A 80 -6.18 23.20 9.57
CA GLU A 80 -7.16 23.75 10.50
C GLU A 80 -8.43 22.89 10.59
N ASP A 81 -8.97 22.44 9.45
CA ASP A 81 -10.16 21.58 9.45
C ASP A 81 -9.86 20.19 10.03
N LEU A 82 -8.68 19.61 9.74
CA LEU A 82 -8.25 18.33 10.33
C LEU A 82 -8.01 18.45 11.85
N HIS A 83 -7.52 19.60 12.32
CA HIS A 83 -7.44 19.89 13.75
C HIS A 83 -8.81 20.04 14.39
N TRP A 84 -9.75 20.69 13.71
CA TRP A 84 -11.10 20.88 14.20
C TRP A 84 -11.82 19.54 14.41
N ILE A 85 -11.80 18.64 13.41
CA ILE A 85 -12.48 17.34 13.51
C ILE A 85 -11.89 16.48 14.65
N LEU A 86 -10.57 16.52 14.86
CA LEU A 86 -9.91 15.82 15.96
C LEU A 86 -10.25 16.40 17.34
N LYS A 87 -10.62 17.68 17.44
CA LYS A 87 -11.02 18.33 18.70
C LYS A 87 -12.49 18.06 19.06
N LEU A 88 -13.29 17.54 18.14
CA LEU A 88 -14.71 17.27 18.40
C LEU A 88 -14.88 16.22 19.52
N PRO A 89 -15.86 16.44 20.44
CA PRO A 89 -16.30 15.42 21.39
C PRO A 89 -16.76 14.14 20.68
N TYR A 90 -16.75 13.01 21.40
CA TYR A 90 -16.99 11.68 20.81
C TYR A 90 -18.26 11.58 19.96
N HIS A 91 -19.40 12.05 20.48
CA HIS A 91 -20.69 11.96 19.77
C HIS A 91 -20.74 12.87 18.53
N ARG A 92 -20.16 14.07 18.62
CA ARG A 92 -20.08 15.03 17.50
C ARG A 92 -19.13 14.54 16.43
N PHE A 93 -18.00 13.96 16.82
CA PHE A 93 -17.07 13.35 15.88
C PHE A 93 -17.76 12.28 15.06
N TRP A 94 -18.45 11.33 15.69
CA TRP A 94 -19.17 10.29 14.98
C TRP A 94 -20.37 10.82 14.18
N SER A 95 -21.07 11.83 14.68
CA SER A 95 -22.12 12.50 13.90
C SER A 95 -21.58 13.20 12.66
N GLN A 96 -20.39 13.81 12.75
CA GLN A 96 -19.70 14.39 11.61
C GLN A 96 -19.29 13.31 10.61
N VAL A 97 -18.57 12.29 11.09
CA VAL A 97 -18.06 11.20 10.25
C VAL A 97 -19.18 10.45 9.52
N VAL A 98 -20.34 10.26 10.15
CA VAL A 98 -21.44 9.50 9.52
C VAL A 98 -22.25 10.33 8.53
N HIS A 99 -22.35 11.64 8.73
CA HIS A 99 -23.30 12.48 7.97
C HIS A 99 -22.65 13.48 7.01
N ASP A 100 -21.32 13.67 7.05
CA ASP A 100 -20.62 14.66 6.25
C ASP A 100 -19.81 14.03 5.10
N GLU A 101 -20.42 13.97 3.92
CA GLU A 101 -19.74 13.52 2.69
C GLU A 101 -18.55 14.40 2.30
N GLY A 102 -18.55 15.69 2.68
CA GLY A 102 -17.46 16.62 2.38
C GLY A 102 -16.18 16.23 3.11
N LEU A 103 -16.31 15.77 4.35
CA LEU A 103 -15.19 15.22 5.12
C LEU A 103 -14.60 13.97 4.44
N HIS A 104 -15.45 13.08 3.93
CA HIS A 104 -14.98 11.85 3.26
C HIS A 104 -14.18 12.19 2.00
N LYS A 105 -14.72 13.04 1.13
CA LYS A 105 -14.05 13.49 -0.10
C LYS A 105 -12.72 14.18 0.20
N CYS A 106 -12.66 14.95 1.28
CA CYS A 106 -11.43 15.57 1.76
C CYS A 106 -10.38 14.51 2.15
N LEU A 107 -10.73 13.54 3.00
CA LEU A 107 -9.80 12.51 3.44
C LEU A 107 -9.38 11.57 2.28
N GLU A 108 -10.30 11.21 1.40
CA GLU A 108 -10.05 10.42 0.19
C GLU A 108 -9.11 11.12 -0.79
N SER A 109 -9.28 12.44 -0.96
CA SER A 109 -8.37 13.22 -1.79
C SER A 109 -6.93 13.18 -1.28
N TYR A 110 -6.74 13.06 0.04
CA TYR A 110 -5.42 12.86 0.63
C TYR A 110 -4.90 11.45 0.38
N LEU A 111 -5.67 10.41 0.69
CA LEU A 111 -5.22 9.02 0.51
C LEU A 111 -4.79 8.73 -0.94
N SER A 112 -5.57 9.23 -1.91
CA SER A 112 -5.32 9.00 -3.34
C SER A 112 -4.14 9.79 -3.91
N GLN A 113 -3.83 10.97 -3.37
CA GLN A 113 -2.85 11.88 -3.99
C GLN A 113 -1.60 12.15 -3.14
N ALA A 114 -1.59 11.77 -1.86
CA ALA A 114 -0.42 11.97 -1.00
C ALA A 114 0.82 11.29 -1.60
N PRO A 115 1.98 11.98 -1.63
CA PRO A 115 3.23 11.36 -2.05
C PRO A 115 3.55 10.14 -1.18
N ARG A 116 3.87 9.02 -1.82
CA ARG A 116 4.26 7.80 -1.11
C ARG A 116 5.74 7.89 -0.75
N TYR A 117 6.19 7.02 0.16
CA TYR A 117 7.56 7.06 0.67
C TYR A 117 8.62 6.95 -0.45
N TYR A 118 8.30 6.32 -1.57
CA TYR A 118 9.19 6.17 -2.72
C TYR A 118 9.16 7.33 -3.71
N ASP A 119 8.24 8.29 -3.58
CA ASP A 119 8.17 9.46 -4.46
C ASP A 119 8.85 10.70 -3.86
N LEU A 120 9.00 10.75 -2.52
CA LEU A 120 9.46 11.95 -1.81
C LEU A 120 10.82 12.47 -2.28
N ASP A 121 11.80 11.59 -2.45
CA ASP A 121 13.15 12.01 -2.86
C ASP A 121 13.14 12.69 -4.24
N SER A 122 12.21 12.32 -5.11
CA SER A 122 12.06 12.84 -6.47
C SER A 122 11.32 14.19 -6.51
N LEU A 123 10.59 14.53 -5.44
CA LEU A 123 9.83 15.79 -5.37
C LEU A 123 10.69 17.00 -4.99
N HIS A 124 11.86 16.78 -4.35
CA HIS A 124 12.78 17.85 -3.94
C HIS A 124 12.09 19.01 -3.19
N LEU A 125 11.17 18.69 -2.29
CA LEU A 125 10.36 19.67 -1.57
C LEU A 125 11.22 20.60 -0.70
N LYS A 126 10.84 21.88 -0.62
CA LYS A 126 11.38 22.83 0.37
C LYS A 126 10.94 22.44 1.79
N ASP A 127 11.70 22.89 2.78
CA ASP A 127 11.52 22.49 4.18
C ASP A 127 10.14 22.91 4.72
N GLU A 128 9.64 24.09 4.35
CA GLU A 128 8.33 24.61 4.75
C GLU A 128 7.19 23.74 4.23
N VAL A 129 7.23 23.39 2.93
CA VAL A 129 6.26 22.51 2.27
C VAL A 129 6.30 21.11 2.90
N LEU A 130 7.50 20.57 3.13
CA LEU A 130 7.67 19.27 3.75
C LEU A 130 7.12 19.25 5.19
N GLN A 131 7.31 20.32 5.96
CA GLN A 131 6.76 20.44 7.31
C GLN A 131 5.23 20.47 7.30
N ALA A 132 4.62 21.27 6.42
CA ALA A 132 3.17 21.31 6.26
C ALA A 132 2.61 19.94 5.85
N LEU A 133 3.24 19.27 4.88
CA LEU A 133 2.84 17.92 4.45
C LEU A 133 2.92 16.90 5.61
N LYS A 134 3.98 16.95 6.43
CA LYS A 134 4.13 16.07 7.62
C LYS A 134 3.01 16.27 8.64
N LYS A 135 2.59 17.52 8.85
CA LYS A 135 1.48 17.81 9.77
C LYS A 135 0.17 17.25 9.25
N ILE A 136 -0.16 17.50 7.98
CA ILE A 136 -1.35 16.93 7.34
C ILE A 136 -1.32 15.40 7.41
N HIS A 137 -0.19 14.79 7.03
CA HIS A 137 0.01 13.34 7.10
C HIS A 137 -0.28 12.78 8.50
N LYS A 138 0.25 13.42 9.55
CA LYS A 138 -0.02 13.04 10.94
C LYS A 138 -1.50 13.20 11.30
N LEU A 139 -2.14 14.30 10.91
CA LEU A 139 -3.53 14.57 11.29
C LEU A 139 -4.51 13.62 10.60
N VAL A 140 -4.32 13.35 9.31
CA VAL A 140 -5.11 12.36 8.56
C VAL A 140 -4.96 10.98 9.21
N PHE A 141 -3.73 10.56 9.56
CA PHE A 141 -3.51 9.32 10.29
C PHE A 141 -4.32 9.24 11.59
N LEU A 142 -4.27 10.29 12.42
CA LEU A 142 -4.99 10.33 13.69
C LEU A 142 -6.51 10.27 13.51
N ILE A 143 -7.04 10.86 12.44
CA ILE A 143 -8.47 10.79 12.11
C ILE A 143 -8.86 9.35 11.76
N TYR A 144 -8.13 8.69 10.86
CA TYR A 144 -8.38 7.28 10.54
C TYR A 144 -8.16 6.32 11.72
N LEU A 145 -7.17 6.60 12.58
CA LEU A 145 -6.99 5.87 13.83
C LEU A 145 -8.21 6.00 14.75
N ARG A 146 -8.78 7.20 14.86
CA ARG A 146 -10.00 7.45 15.63
C ARG A 146 -11.21 6.73 15.02
N MET A 147 -11.38 6.81 13.69
CA MET A 147 -12.47 6.12 12.97
C MET A 147 -12.37 4.59 13.02
N SER A 148 -11.18 4.02 13.18
CA SER A 148 -10.98 2.56 13.33
C SER A 148 -11.05 2.08 14.79
N THR A 149 -11.36 2.97 15.73
CA THR A 149 -11.39 2.67 17.17
C THR A 149 -12.82 2.75 17.72
N TYR A 150 -13.51 1.61 17.78
CA TYR A 150 -14.86 1.52 18.35
C TYR A 150 -14.94 1.87 19.86
N LYS A 151 -13.79 1.85 20.57
CA LYS A 151 -13.69 2.13 22.01
C LYS A 151 -12.54 3.08 22.30
N GLU A 152 -12.82 4.39 22.29
CA GLU A 152 -11.84 5.43 22.65
C GLU A 152 -11.52 5.43 24.15
N SER A 153 -12.49 5.07 25.00
CA SER A 153 -12.28 4.93 26.44
C SER A 153 -13.35 4.02 27.07
N LYS A 154 -13.29 3.83 28.40
CA LYS A 154 -14.39 3.16 29.11
C LYS A 154 -15.72 3.91 29.00
N LYS A 155 -15.67 5.25 28.91
CA LYS A 155 -16.85 6.12 28.84
C LYS A 155 -17.36 6.32 27.40
N TYR A 156 -16.47 6.22 26.42
CA TYR A 156 -16.74 6.56 25.03
C TYR A 156 -16.45 5.36 24.14
N HIS A 157 -17.52 4.68 23.73
CA HIS A 157 -17.46 3.51 22.86
C HIS A 157 -18.78 3.31 22.12
N ILE A 158 -18.72 2.53 21.05
CA ILE A 158 -19.86 2.01 20.28
C ILE A 158 -19.83 0.48 20.41
N ARG A 159 -20.99 -0.19 20.42
CA ARG A 159 -21.03 -1.67 20.39
C ARG A 159 -20.33 -2.19 19.12
N PRO A 160 -19.48 -3.23 19.20
CA PRO A 160 -18.72 -3.71 18.05
C PRO A 160 -19.56 -3.99 16.79
N GLU A 161 -20.75 -4.56 16.97
CA GLU A 161 -21.66 -4.91 15.88
C GLU A 161 -22.21 -3.66 15.19
N THR A 162 -22.63 -2.66 15.98
CA THR A 162 -23.12 -1.39 15.44
C THR A 162 -22.00 -0.59 14.80
N PHE A 163 -20.81 -0.59 15.40
CA PHE A 163 -19.63 0.04 14.82
C PHE A 163 -19.30 -0.56 13.44
N GLY A 164 -19.25 -1.90 13.34
CA GLY A 164 -18.99 -2.61 12.09
C GLY A 164 -20.02 -2.29 11.01
N HIS A 165 -21.31 -2.21 11.37
CA HIS A 165 -22.36 -1.78 10.45
C HIS A 165 -22.20 -0.31 10.04
N THR A 166 -21.92 0.59 10.98
CA THR A 166 -21.74 2.03 10.70
C THR A 166 -20.58 2.29 9.75
N ILE A 167 -19.41 1.67 9.96
CA ILE A 167 -18.25 1.91 9.10
C ILE A 167 -18.42 1.37 7.67
N TYR A 168 -19.20 0.31 7.53
CA TYR A 168 -19.47 -0.35 6.25
C TYR A 168 -20.53 0.40 5.44
N GLU A 169 -21.72 0.61 6.00
CA GLU A 169 -22.84 1.22 5.27
C GLU A 169 -22.61 2.68 4.90
N ASN A 170 -21.77 3.39 5.67
CA ASN A 170 -21.45 4.79 5.41
C ASN A 170 -20.13 4.97 4.64
N TYR A 171 -19.56 3.89 4.07
CA TYR A 171 -18.33 3.93 3.25
C TYR A 171 -17.13 4.61 3.94
N ILE A 172 -17.09 4.60 5.27
CA ILE A 172 -16.01 5.19 6.09
C ILE A 172 -14.69 4.46 5.78
N PHE A 173 -14.78 3.14 5.61
CA PHE A 173 -13.70 2.31 5.10
C PHE A 173 -14.19 1.45 3.94
N ASP A 174 -13.29 1.25 2.99
CA ASP A 174 -13.35 0.21 1.96
C ASP A 174 -11.94 -0.41 1.85
N VAL A 175 -11.83 -1.51 1.12
CA VAL A 175 -10.54 -2.23 0.98
C VAL A 175 -9.46 -1.34 0.32
N PRO A 176 -9.73 -0.60 -0.77
CA PRO A 176 -8.76 0.35 -1.34
C PRO A 176 -8.24 1.38 -0.33
N LYS A 177 -9.10 2.04 0.46
CA LYS A 177 -8.70 2.97 1.53
C LYS A 177 -7.80 2.29 2.56
N MET A 178 -8.12 1.05 2.94
CA MET A 178 -7.27 0.28 3.85
C MET A 178 -5.89 -0.03 3.24
N MET A 179 -5.82 -0.34 1.94
CA MET A 179 -4.56 -0.50 1.23
C MET A 179 -3.75 0.80 1.17
N ASP A 180 -4.38 1.94 0.89
CA ASP A 180 -3.76 3.26 0.91
C ASP A 180 -3.19 3.60 2.29
N LEU A 181 -3.97 3.34 3.36
CA LEU A 181 -3.49 3.50 4.74
C LEU A 181 -2.26 2.63 5.03
N CYS A 182 -2.23 1.40 4.52
CA CYS A 182 -1.09 0.50 4.70
C CYS A 182 0.17 1.02 4.01
N VAL A 183 0.09 1.45 2.75
CA VAL A 183 1.27 1.95 2.01
C VAL A 183 1.75 3.31 2.52
N LEU A 184 0.84 4.18 2.97
CA LEU A 184 1.19 5.48 3.52
C LEU A 184 1.80 5.40 4.91
N TYR A 185 1.26 4.56 5.80
CA TYR A 185 1.59 4.58 7.23
C TYR A 185 2.24 3.30 7.77
N GLY A 186 2.11 2.17 7.05
CA GLY A 186 2.51 0.85 7.52
C GLY A 186 4.01 0.71 7.79
N LEU A 187 4.86 1.26 6.90
CA LEU A 187 6.32 1.16 7.00
C LEU A 187 6.87 1.68 8.34
N GLN A 188 6.23 2.71 8.91
CA GLN A 188 6.70 3.37 10.14
C GLN A 188 5.86 3.02 11.37
N ASN A 189 4.58 2.69 11.18
CA ASN A 189 3.60 2.52 12.25
C ASN A 189 2.96 1.13 12.25
N LEU A 190 3.69 0.11 11.75
CA LEU A 190 3.18 -1.24 11.51
C LEU A 190 2.28 -1.79 12.63
N PRO A 191 2.65 -1.74 13.93
CA PRO A 191 1.78 -2.28 14.98
C PRO A 191 0.44 -1.54 15.11
N ILE A 192 0.45 -0.21 14.93
CA ILE A 192 -0.76 0.62 15.04
C ILE A 192 -1.65 0.39 13.83
N VAL A 193 -1.10 0.49 12.61
CA VAL A 193 -1.88 0.29 11.38
C VAL A 193 -2.43 -1.13 11.32
N SER A 194 -1.64 -2.13 11.69
CA SER A 194 -2.07 -3.53 11.75
C SER A 194 -3.26 -3.69 12.68
N LYS A 195 -3.22 -3.09 13.87
CA LYS A 195 -4.34 -3.10 14.80
C LYS A 195 -5.58 -2.38 14.24
N MET A 196 -5.40 -1.26 13.54
CA MET A 196 -6.51 -0.54 12.90
C MET A 196 -7.22 -1.44 11.88
N VAL A 197 -6.47 -2.02 10.95
CA VAL A 197 -7.02 -2.89 9.89
C VAL A 197 -7.62 -4.16 10.49
N GLN A 198 -6.94 -4.82 11.43
CA GLN A 198 -7.47 -6.00 12.11
C GLN A 198 -8.78 -5.71 12.85
N ASN A 199 -8.89 -4.57 13.54
CA ASN A 199 -10.13 -4.18 14.22
C ASN A 199 -11.28 -4.02 13.22
N ILE A 200 -11.03 -3.37 12.08
CA ILE A 200 -12.05 -3.16 11.03
C ILE A 200 -12.57 -4.52 10.54
N PHE A 201 -11.68 -5.40 10.07
CA PHE A 201 -12.07 -6.74 9.60
C PHE A 201 -12.72 -7.61 10.67
N ALA A 202 -12.27 -7.52 11.94
CA ALA A 202 -12.85 -8.29 13.03
C ALA A 202 -14.26 -7.83 13.42
N THR A 203 -14.54 -6.53 13.31
CA THR A 203 -15.86 -5.96 13.63
C THR A 203 -16.85 -6.05 12.47
N GLN A 204 -16.35 -6.10 11.23
CA GLN A 204 -17.15 -6.20 10.02
C GLN A 204 -16.57 -7.27 9.08
N PRO A 205 -17.07 -8.51 9.15
CA PRO A 205 -16.62 -9.58 8.27
C PRO A 205 -16.95 -9.39 6.78
N GLY A 206 -17.90 -8.51 6.42
CA GLY A 206 -18.24 -8.21 5.02
C GLY A 206 -17.04 -7.75 4.18
N TYR A 207 -16.06 -7.09 4.81
CA TYR A 207 -14.82 -6.69 4.13
C TYR A 207 -13.98 -7.87 3.60
N TYR A 208 -14.18 -9.10 4.06
CA TYR A 208 -13.51 -10.27 3.46
C TYR A 208 -14.05 -10.61 2.07
N GLU A 209 -15.35 -10.38 1.81
CA GLU A 209 -15.93 -10.52 0.48
C GLU A 209 -15.43 -9.41 -0.46
N ASP A 210 -15.39 -8.17 0.04
CA ASP A 210 -14.79 -7.04 -0.70
C ASP A 210 -13.32 -7.27 -1.00
N LEU A 211 -12.58 -7.89 -0.07
CA LEU A 211 -11.17 -8.23 -0.22
C LEU A 211 -10.97 -9.29 -1.31
N ASP A 212 -11.83 -10.30 -1.37
CA ASP A 212 -11.80 -11.30 -2.43
C ASP A 212 -11.94 -10.65 -3.81
N ASN A 213 -12.95 -9.80 -3.99
CA ASN A 213 -13.15 -9.04 -5.22
C ASN A 213 -11.98 -8.10 -5.54
N THR A 214 -11.52 -7.33 -4.56
CA THR A 214 -10.42 -6.37 -4.71
C THR A 214 -9.12 -7.08 -5.07
N SER A 215 -8.85 -8.25 -4.49
CA SER A 215 -7.63 -9.01 -4.79
C SER A 215 -7.58 -9.50 -6.23
N LYS A 216 -8.71 -9.90 -6.82
CA LYS A 216 -8.80 -10.27 -8.24
C LYS A 216 -8.51 -9.06 -9.14
N ILE A 217 -9.15 -7.92 -8.85
CA ILE A 217 -8.92 -6.65 -9.58
C ILE A 217 -7.44 -6.23 -9.48
N ALA A 218 -6.84 -6.34 -8.30
CA ALA A 218 -5.43 -6.01 -8.10
C ALA A 218 -4.50 -6.93 -8.91
N LEU A 219 -4.84 -8.20 -9.09
CA LEU A 219 -4.07 -9.13 -9.94
C LEU A 219 -4.30 -8.86 -11.45
N GLU A 220 -5.49 -8.43 -11.85
CA GLU A 220 -5.79 -8.02 -13.23
C GLU A 220 -5.05 -6.74 -13.64
N ALA A 221 -4.66 -5.89 -12.68
CA ALA A 221 -3.82 -4.72 -12.95
C ALA A 221 -2.50 -5.10 -13.65
N PHE A 222 -1.90 -6.24 -13.30
CA PHE A 222 -0.70 -6.76 -13.96
C PHE A 222 -0.96 -7.11 -15.43
N ASN A 223 -2.15 -7.62 -15.79
CA ASN A 223 -2.52 -7.89 -17.19
C ASN A 223 -2.56 -6.58 -17.98
N THR A 224 -3.14 -5.53 -17.39
CA THR A 224 -3.20 -4.19 -18.02
C THR A 224 -1.79 -3.63 -18.24
N ILE A 225 -0.88 -3.86 -17.31
CA ILE A 225 0.53 -3.45 -17.43
C ILE A 225 1.22 -4.24 -18.55
N GLU A 226 1.08 -5.56 -18.58
CA GLU A 226 1.67 -6.42 -19.62
C GLU A 226 1.14 -6.08 -21.01
N GLU A 227 -0.15 -5.77 -21.15
CA GLU A 227 -0.72 -5.30 -22.41
C GLU A 227 -0.09 -3.98 -22.85
N LYS A 228 0.07 -3.02 -21.93
CA LYS A 228 0.73 -1.73 -22.21
C LYS A 228 2.19 -1.94 -22.59
N LEU A 229 2.93 -2.81 -21.88
CA LEU A 229 4.31 -3.15 -22.22
C LEU A 229 4.38 -3.82 -23.60
N SER A 230 3.52 -4.80 -23.86
CA SER A 230 3.50 -5.53 -25.13
C SER A 230 3.16 -4.61 -26.30
N LYS A 231 2.08 -3.82 -26.21
CA LYS A 231 1.69 -2.87 -27.28
C LYS A 231 2.80 -1.89 -27.60
N ASN A 232 3.48 -1.37 -26.58
CA ASN A 232 4.51 -0.34 -26.76
C ASN A 232 5.91 -0.89 -27.07
N LEU A 233 6.21 -2.16 -26.73
CA LEU A 233 7.53 -2.78 -26.93
C LEU A 233 7.56 -3.79 -28.10
N GLN A 234 6.42 -4.32 -28.56
CA GLN A 234 6.34 -5.24 -29.71
C GLN A 234 6.53 -4.54 -31.07
N GLU A 235 6.56 -3.21 -31.14
CA GLU A 235 6.82 -2.47 -32.39
C GLU A 235 8.29 -2.56 -32.90
N MET A 236 9.14 -3.37 -32.27
CA MET A 236 10.58 -3.47 -32.59
C MET A 236 11.00 -4.73 -33.36
N HIS A 237 10.07 -5.59 -33.76
CA HIS A 237 10.33 -6.68 -34.72
C HIS A 237 9.46 -6.55 -35.98
N GLY A 238 9.78 -5.59 -36.86
CA GLY A 238 9.52 -5.74 -38.29
C GLY A 238 8.47 -4.84 -38.96
N THR A 239 7.61 -4.13 -38.22
CA THR A 239 6.72 -3.12 -38.81
C THR A 239 6.40 -2.08 -37.76
N SER A 240 7.04 -0.91 -37.86
CA SER A 240 6.53 0.30 -37.22
C SER A 240 5.09 0.49 -37.69
N SER A 241 4.15 0.73 -36.78
CA SER A 241 2.77 1.01 -37.18
C SER A 241 2.75 2.39 -37.82
N GLU A 242 2.93 2.45 -39.15
CA GLU A 242 2.78 3.67 -39.93
C GLU A 242 1.30 4.06 -39.94
N TYR A 243 0.93 5.04 -39.13
CA TYR A 243 -0.36 5.68 -39.26
C TYR A 243 -0.26 6.79 -40.31
N LEU A 244 -1.06 6.68 -41.37
CA LEU A 244 -1.24 7.75 -42.34
C LEU A 244 -2.24 8.76 -41.79
N VAL A 245 -1.75 9.91 -41.32
CA VAL A 245 -2.60 11.09 -41.08
C VAL A 245 -2.28 12.09 -42.18
N ASN A 246 -3.27 12.41 -43.03
CA ASN A 246 -3.14 13.35 -44.16
C ASN A 246 -1.98 13.01 -45.13
N GLY A 247 -1.69 11.72 -45.34
CA GLY A 247 -0.63 11.28 -46.26
C GLY A 247 0.80 11.38 -45.71
N VAL A 248 0.97 11.73 -44.43
CA VAL A 248 2.26 11.71 -43.73
C VAL A 248 2.32 10.48 -42.83
N SER A 249 3.36 9.66 -43.00
CA SER A 249 3.66 8.55 -42.08
C SER A 249 4.16 9.13 -40.76
N ILE A 250 3.38 8.98 -39.69
CA ILE A 250 3.77 9.39 -38.34
C ILE A 250 4.17 8.13 -37.57
N LYS A 251 5.45 8.02 -37.22
CA LYS A 251 5.95 7.07 -36.23
C LYS A 251 5.56 7.60 -34.85
N MET A 252 4.60 6.97 -34.17
CA MET A 252 4.40 7.24 -32.74
C MET A 252 5.41 6.41 -31.95
N GLU A 253 6.58 6.97 -31.68
CA GLU A 253 7.55 6.32 -30.81
C GLU A 253 7.01 6.25 -29.38
N PHE A 254 7.21 5.11 -28.71
CA PHE A 254 6.93 4.95 -27.29
C PHE A 254 7.69 6.00 -26.47
N SER A 255 6.98 7.00 -25.95
CA SER A 255 7.61 8.15 -25.29
C SER A 255 8.24 7.78 -23.94
N LEU A 256 9.26 8.54 -23.51
CA LEU A 256 9.87 8.37 -22.19
C LEU A 256 8.86 8.58 -21.06
N SER A 257 7.94 9.54 -21.21
CA SER A 257 6.86 9.80 -20.25
C SER A 257 5.92 8.59 -20.12
N SER A 258 5.48 8.01 -21.25
CA SER A 258 4.61 6.83 -21.23
C SER A 258 5.30 5.63 -20.59
N PHE A 259 6.61 5.48 -20.81
CA PHE A 259 7.40 4.45 -20.14
C PHE A 259 7.50 4.70 -18.64
N GLN A 260 7.78 5.93 -18.22
CA GLN A 260 7.83 6.32 -16.81
C GLN A 260 6.49 6.08 -16.11
N ASP A 261 5.36 6.37 -16.75
CA ASP A 261 4.02 6.11 -16.20
C ASP A 261 3.76 4.63 -15.95
N ILE A 262 4.21 3.75 -16.84
CA ILE A 262 4.12 2.30 -16.64
C ILE A 262 4.98 1.88 -15.43
N ILE A 263 6.21 2.38 -15.32
CA ILE A 263 7.09 2.05 -14.18
C ILE A 263 6.53 2.60 -12.87
N ASN A 264 5.97 3.81 -12.88
CA ASN A 264 5.27 4.38 -11.73
C ASN A 264 4.10 3.49 -11.30
N TYR A 265 3.30 3.01 -12.25
CA TYR A 265 2.17 2.14 -11.96
C TYR A 265 2.61 0.78 -11.38
N ILE A 266 3.66 0.17 -11.94
CA ILE A 266 4.25 -1.07 -11.41
C ILE A 266 4.75 -0.85 -9.97
N THR A 267 5.42 0.27 -9.73
CA THR A 267 5.96 0.60 -8.40
C THR A 267 4.83 0.76 -7.39
N ASP A 268 3.77 1.47 -7.78
CA ASP A 268 2.62 1.74 -6.92
C ASP A 268 1.89 0.45 -6.53
N ILE A 269 1.51 -0.38 -7.51
CA ILE A 269 0.83 -1.65 -7.19
C ILE A 269 1.72 -2.60 -6.39
N SER A 270 3.03 -2.64 -6.68
CA SER A 270 3.98 -3.49 -5.93
C SER A 270 4.10 -3.06 -4.47
N ALA A 271 4.17 -1.74 -4.22
CA ALA A 271 4.28 -1.19 -2.87
C ALA A 271 2.97 -1.31 -2.07
N THR A 272 1.84 -1.04 -2.72
CA THR A 272 0.51 -1.17 -2.11
C THR A 272 0.22 -2.61 -1.70
N LEU A 273 0.46 -3.58 -2.59
CA LEU A 273 0.30 -5.00 -2.27
C LEU A 273 1.24 -5.45 -1.15
N HIS A 274 2.52 -5.08 -1.23
CA HIS A 274 3.49 -5.45 -0.19
C HIS A 274 3.07 -4.91 1.18
N ALA A 275 2.80 -3.61 1.26
CA ALA A 275 2.46 -2.95 2.51
C ALA A 275 1.16 -3.49 3.11
N PHE A 276 0.13 -3.71 2.29
CA PHE A 276 -1.14 -4.26 2.77
C PHE A 276 -0.99 -5.68 3.33
N LEU A 277 -0.28 -6.57 2.63
CA LEU A 277 -0.08 -7.94 3.10
C LEU A 277 0.87 -8.03 4.29
N GLU A 278 1.82 -7.10 4.43
CA GLU A 278 2.66 -7.00 5.63
C GLU A 278 1.87 -6.51 6.84
N VAL A 279 1.03 -5.48 6.66
CA VAL A 279 0.19 -4.90 7.71
C VAL A 279 -0.93 -5.86 8.13
N PHE A 280 -1.54 -6.57 7.18
CA PHE A 280 -2.66 -7.48 7.42
C PHE A 280 -2.40 -8.88 6.81
N PRO A 281 -1.57 -9.71 7.48
CA PRO A 281 -1.18 -11.03 6.98
C PRO A 281 -2.35 -11.96 6.67
N SER A 282 -3.50 -11.82 7.35
CA SER A 282 -4.69 -12.63 7.08
C SER A 282 -5.18 -12.52 5.62
N ALA A 283 -4.92 -11.39 4.96
CA ALA A 283 -5.25 -11.23 3.54
C ALA A 283 -4.41 -12.11 2.61
N CYS A 284 -3.24 -12.60 3.05
CA CYS A 284 -2.42 -13.51 2.24
C CYS A 284 -3.19 -14.77 1.82
N GLN A 285 -4.12 -15.26 2.64
CA GLN A 285 -4.94 -16.43 2.31
C GLN A 285 -5.82 -16.16 1.09
N THR A 286 -6.52 -15.03 1.07
CA THR A 286 -7.36 -14.61 -0.06
C THR A 286 -6.53 -14.42 -1.33
N PHE A 287 -5.40 -13.73 -1.24
CA PHE A 287 -4.49 -13.56 -2.39
C PHE A 287 -3.92 -14.88 -2.90
N ASN A 288 -3.54 -15.81 -2.01
CA ASN A 288 -3.09 -17.14 -2.40
C ASN A 288 -4.18 -17.93 -3.13
N GLN A 289 -5.43 -17.89 -2.63
CA GLN A 289 -6.57 -18.56 -3.26
C GLN A 289 -6.87 -18.00 -4.65
N ASN A 290 -6.68 -16.70 -4.85
CA ASN A 290 -6.83 -16.04 -6.15
C ASN A 290 -5.58 -16.16 -7.05
N GLY A 291 -4.62 -17.02 -6.70
CA GLY A 291 -3.49 -17.35 -7.57
C GLY A 291 -2.35 -16.32 -7.59
N ALA A 292 -2.28 -15.42 -6.60
CA ALA A 292 -1.27 -14.39 -6.55
C ALA A 292 0.19 -14.90 -6.68
N PRO A 293 0.63 -15.99 -6.00
CA PRO A 293 2.02 -16.45 -6.12
C PRO A 293 2.47 -16.68 -7.56
N LEU A 294 1.65 -17.40 -8.34
CA LEU A 294 1.93 -17.72 -9.74
C LEU A 294 1.85 -16.45 -10.59
N ARG A 295 0.81 -15.64 -10.40
CA ARG A 295 0.62 -14.41 -11.17
C ARG A 295 1.79 -13.44 -11.01
N LEU A 296 2.32 -13.31 -9.79
CA LEU A 296 3.47 -12.46 -9.48
C LEU A 296 4.77 -12.99 -10.12
N ALA A 297 5.00 -14.30 -10.06
CA ALA A 297 6.17 -14.94 -10.68
C ALA A 297 6.17 -14.74 -12.20
N THR A 298 5.05 -15.06 -12.86
CA THR A 298 4.91 -14.89 -14.31
C THR A 298 4.98 -13.42 -14.74
N PHE A 299 4.37 -12.49 -13.97
CA PHE A 299 4.51 -11.06 -14.25
C PHE A 299 5.98 -10.65 -14.23
N TYR A 300 6.71 -11.08 -13.19
CA TYR A 300 8.10 -10.73 -13.00
C TYR A 300 8.97 -11.25 -14.16
N GLU A 301 8.77 -12.51 -14.54
CA GLU A 301 9.46 -13.19 -15.64
C GLU A 301 9.29 -12.45 -16.97
N LEU A 302 8.10 -11.94 -17.26
CA LEU A 302 7.79 -11.31 -18.54
C LEU A 302 8.12 -9.81 -18.56
N ALA A 303 7.74 -9.08 -17.52
CA ALA A 303 7.77 -7.62 -17.51
C ALA A 303 9.19 -7.07 -17.32
N PHE A 304 9.94 -7.56 -16.33
CA PHE A 304 11.23 -6.94 -15.98
C PHE A 304 12.30 -7.11 -17.06
N PRO A 305 12.46 -8.27 -17.74
CA PRO A 305 13.40 -8.38 -18.85
C PRO A 305 13.04 -7.48 -20.04
N ALA A 306 11.75 -7.23 -20.29
CA ALA A 306 11.31 -6.28 -21.30
C ALA A 306 11.67 -4.84 -20.91
N ILE A 307 11.41 -4.47 -19.66
CA ILE A 307 11.76 -3.16 -19.08
C ILE A 307 13.28 -2.93 -19.09
N GLU A 308 14.07 -3.91 -18.67
CA GLU A 308 15.54 -3.82 -18.63
C GLU A 308 16.14 -3.65 -20.03
N ARG A 309 15.62 -4.36 -21.03
CA ARG A 309 15.99 -4.16 -22.45
C ARG A 309 15.69 -2.75 -22.92
N GLU A 310 14.52 -2.21 -22.56
CA GLU A 310 14.13 -0.85 -22.94
C GLU A 310 15.00 0.22 -22.26
N ILE A 311 15.30 0.04 -20.97
CA ILE A 311 16.26 0.91 -20.23
C ILE A 311 17.63 0.87 -20.91
N ALA A 312 18.13 -0.32 -21.28
CA ALA A 312 19.42 -0.46 -21.95
C ALA A 312 19.43 0.21 -23.34
N ARG A 313 18.33 0.11 -24.09
CA ARG A 313 18.15 0.79 -25.38
C ARG A 313 18.22 2.31 -25.21
N ARG A 314 17.43 2.87 -24.29
CA ARG A 314 17.40 4.32 -24.03
C ARG A 314 18.71 4.86 -23.47
N SER A 315 19.39 4.09 -22.63
CA SER A 315 20.73 4.44 -22.12
C SER A 315 21.73 4.61 -23.26
N LYS A 316 21.66 3.78 -24.32
CA LYS A 316 22.51 3.92 -25.51
C LYS A 316 22.18 5.16 -26.36
N LEU A 317 20.94 5.65 -26.28
CA LEU A 317 20.50 6.86 -26.97
C LEU A 317 20.82 8.15 -26.19
N ASN A 318 21.41 8.05 -25.01
CA ASN A 318 21.69 9.17 -24.11
C ASN A 318 20.42 10.00 -23.78
N GLU A 319 19.26 9.35 -23.71
CA GLU A 319 18.01 9.99 -23.28
C GLU A 319 18.07 10.29 -21.77
N ASN A 320 17.83 11.55 -21.40
CA ASN A 320 17.69 12.07 -20.03
C ASN A 320 18.13 11.14 -18.87
N GLU A 321 19.44 11.14 -18.58
CA GLU A 321 20.06 10.20 -17.63
C GLU A 321 19.45 10.25 -16.23
N SER A 322 19.03 11.43 -15.73
CA SER A 322 18.42 11.52 -14.39
C SER A 322 17.10 10.76 -14.29
N ILE A 323 16.24 10.87 -15.30
CA ILE A 323 14.97 10.13 -15.37
C ILE A 323 15.24 8.63 -15.48
N LEU A 324 16.22 8.22 -16.30
CA LEU A 324 16.57 6.80 -16.42
C LEU A 324 17.12 6.22 -15.11
N GLN A 325 17.88 6.99 -14.32
CA GLN A 325 18.33 6.56 -13.00
C GLN A 325 17.16 6.39 -12.02
N GLU A 326 16.21 7.32 -12.04
CA GLU A 326 15.00 7.21 -11.24
C GLU A 326 14.15 5.99 -11.63
N ILE A 327 13.99 5.74 -12.93
CA ILE A 327 13.33 4.53 -13.45
C ILE A 327 14.04 3.27 -12.95
N LYS A 328 15.38 3.20 -13.03
CA LYS A 328 16.15 2.05 -12.53
C LYS A 328 15.92 1.82 -11.04
N ARG A 329 15.88 2.89 -10.24
CA ARG A 329 15.59 2.81 -8.80
C ARG A 329 14.19 2.24 -8.55
N LYS A 330 13.18 2.76 -9.24
CA LYS A 330 11.78 2.30 -9.13
C LYS A 330 11.60 0.86 -9.59
N VAL A 331 12.30 0.43 -10.64
CA VAL A 331 12.33 -0.97 -11.10
C VAL A 331 12.93 -1.88 -10.03
N CYS A 332 14.09 -1.52 -9.47
CA CYS A 332 14.73 -2.30 -8.40
C CYS A 332 13.83 -2.42 -7.16
N LEU A 333 13.18 -1.31 -6.77
CA LEU A 333 12.20 -1.30 -5.70
C LEU A 333 11.03 -2.25 -6.01
N SER A 334 10.43 -2.14 -7.19
CA SER A 334 9.32 -3.00 -7.62
C SER A 334 9.69 -4.49 -7.56
N LYS A 335 10.84 -4.88 -8.14
CA LYS A 335 11.34 -6.27 -8.10
C LYS A 335 11.41 -6.76 -6.65
N THR A 336 12.01 -5.96 -5.77
CA THR A 336 12.17 -6.27 -4.35
C THR A 336 10.84 -6.47 -3.63
N LEU A 337 9.89 -5.55 -3.86
CA LEU A 337 8.58 -5.59 -3.21
C LEU A 337 7.75 -6.78 -3.67
N LEU A 338 7.77 -7.10 -4.97
CA LEU A 338 7.06 -8.29 -5.47
C LEU A 338 7.63 -9.60 -4.92
N MET A 339 8.95 -9.75 -4.83
CA MET A 339 9.57 -10.91 -4.19
C MET A 339 9.22 -11.01 -2.71
N LYS A 340 9.22 -9.89 -1.98
CA LYS A 340 8.78 -9.86 -0.57
C LYS A 340 7.31 -10.21 -0.42
N THR A 341 6.45 -9.73 -1.32
CA THR A 341 5.02 -10.07 -1.36
C THR A 341 4.82 -11.56 -1.57
N PHE A 342 5.50 -12.15 -2.56
CA PHE A 342 5.49 -13.60 -2.79
C PHE A 342 5.96 -14.38 -1.55
N ARG A 343 7.10 -13.98 -0.96
CA ARG A 343 7.62 -14.61 0.26
C ARG A 343 6.65 -14.51 1.42
N ASN A 344 6.01 -13.35 1.61
CA ASN A 344 5.05 -13.14 2.69
C ASN A 344 3.84 -14.07 2.54
N ILE A 345 3.32 -14.22 1.32
CA ILE A 345 2.23 -15.16 1.03
C ILE A 345 2.63 -16.60 1.36
N LEU A 346 3.82 -17.04 0.92
CA LEU A 346 4.34 -18.37 1.25
C LEU A 346 4.53 -18.57 2.75
N ASN A 347 5.08 -17.56 3.43
CA ASN A 347 5.30 -17.60 4.86
C ASN A 347 3.98 -17.82 5.61
N VAL A 348 2.95 -17.03 5.32
CA VAL A 348 1.67 -17.08 6.03
C VAL A 348 0.85 -18.32 5.64
N CYS A 349 0.78 -18.64 4.35
CA CYS A 349 -0.12 -19.69 3.86
C CYS A 349 0.47 -21.09 3.96
N CYS A 350 1.80 -21.22 3.91
CA CYS A 350 2.48 -22.51 3.89
C CYS A 350 3.38 -22.69 5.11
N ILE A 351 4.44 -21.89 5.23
CA ILE A 351 5.55 -22.13 6.16
C ILE A 351 5.09 -22.04 7.62
N GLN A 352 4.41 -20.97 8.03
CA GLN A 352 3.92 -20.80 9.40
C GLN A 352 2.88 -21.87 9.78
N ASN A 353 2.03 -22.28 8.85
CA ASN A 353 1.03 -23.32 9.07
C ASN A 353 1.71 -24.67 9.36
N ILE A 354 2.77 -25.01 8.63
CA ILE A 354 3.60 -26.21 8.90
C ILE A 354 4.11 -26.22 10.35
N PHE A 355 4.65 -25.10 10.84
CA PHE A 355 5.19 -25.02 12.20
C PHE A 355 4.09 -25.02 13.27
N SER A 356 3.01 -24.25 13.08
CA SER A 356 1.92 -24.17 14.05
C SER A 356 1.19 -25.51 14.22
N ASP A 357 1.07 -26.29 13.15
CA ASP A 357 0.41 -27.59 13.15
C ASP A 357 1.27 -28.71 13.76
N SER A 358 2.61 -28.61 13.69
CA SER A 358 3.54 -29.54 14.34
C SER A 358 3.41 -29.51 15.88
N SER A 359 3.07 -28.34 16.45
CA SER A 359 2.94 -28.12 17.90
C SER A 359 1.72 -28.83 18.53
N LYS A 360 0.74 -29.26 17.72
CA LYS A 360 -0.50 -29.91 18.18
C LYS A 360 -0.42 -31.45 18.22
N GLY A 361 0.77 -32.03 18.00
CA GLY A 361 1.04 -33.46 18.25
C GLY A 361 0.50 -34.43 17.18
N SER A 362 -0.10 -33.95 16.09
CA SER A 362 -0.53 -34.77 14.96
C SER A 362 0.48 -34.67 13.82
N GLN A 363 1.25 -35.73 13.56
CA GLN A 363 2.22 -35.81 12.44
C GLN A 363 1.63 -35.61 11.03
N LYS A 364 0.30 -35.45 10.90
CA LYS A 364 -0.43 -35.36 9.61
C LYS A 364 -0.98 -33.98 9.26
N SER A 365 -0.85 -32.97 10.11
CA SER A 365 -1.51 -31.67 9.90
C SER A 365 -0.77 -30.73 8.92
N GLY A 366 0.55 -30.82 8.78
CA GLY A 366 1.34 -29.95 7.89
C GLY A 366 1.36 -30.33 6.40
N TYR A 367 0.82 -31.50 6.03
CA TYR A 367 0.88 -32.00 4.64
C TYR A 367 0.20 -31.09 3.61
N PRO A 368 -1.00 -30.54 3.83
CA PRO A 368 -1.64 -29.67 2.82
C PRO A 368 -0.83 -28.41 2.52
N SER A 369 -0.26 -27.77 3.56
CA SER A 369 0.59 -26.58 3.41
C SER A 369 1.91 -26.91 2.71
N THR A 370 2.47 -28.08 2.98
CA THR A 370 3.68 -28.57 2.33
C THR A 370 3.45 -28.88 0.86
N GLU A 371 2.36 -29.58 0.54
CA GLU A 371 1.98 -29.88 -0.85
C GLU A 371 1.73 -28.60 -1.63
N ARG A 372 1.03 -27.62 -1.02
CA ARG A 372 0.81 -26.32 -1.66
C ARG A 372 2.12 -25.57 -1.92
N PHE A 373 3.07 -25.61 -0.98
CA PHE A 373 4.39 -25.02 -1.17
C PHE A 373 5.12 -25.65 -2.37
N LEU A 374 5.20 -26.98 -2.40
CA LEU A 374 5.84 -27.71 -3.50
C LEU A 374 5.12 -27.51 -4.84
N GLU A 375 3.80 -27.38 -4.82
CA GLU A 375 2.97 -27.02 -5.97
C GLU A 375 3.35 -25.69 -6.57
N ILE A 376 3.36 -24.63 -5.76
CA ILE A 376 3.78 -23.31 -6.22
C ILE A 376 5.17 -23.37 -6.84
N PHE A 377 6.15 -23.98 -6.17
CA PHE A 377 7.53 -24.07 -6.69
C PHE A 377 7.65 -24.92 -7.95
N THR A 378 6.84 -25.97 -8.09
CA THR A 378 6.82 -26.79 -9.32
C THR A 378 6.29 -25.98 -10.50
N GLU A 379 5.21 -25.23 -10.29
CA GLU A 379 4.57 -24.44 -11.34
C GLU A 379 5.47 -23.29 -11.82
N ILE A 380 6.21 -22.64 -10.93
CA ILE A 380 7.13 -21.55 -11.30
C ILE A 380 8.50 -22.04 -11.81
N THR A 381 8.72 -23.35 -11.97
CA THR A 381 10.01 -23.87 -12.50
C THR A 381 10.31 -23.41 -13.92
N SER A 382 9.31 -22.95 -14.68
CA SER A 382 9.50 -22.32 -16.00
C SER A 382 9.91 -20.86 -15.92
N ASP A 383 9.62 -20.17 -14.80
CA ASP A 383 9.89 -18.74 -14.60
C ASP A 383 11.31 -18.55 -14.06
N LYS A 384 12.31 -18.78 -14.92
CA LYS A 384 13.72 -18.92 -14.51
C LYS A 384 14.31 -17.66 -13.92
N ILE A 385 14.01 -16.50 -14.48
CA ILE A 385 14.56 -15.21 -14.03
C ILE A 385 13.98 -14.88 -12.65
N PHE A 386 12.67 -15.05 -12.47
CA PHE A 386 12.05 -14.90 -11.16
C PHE A 386 12.61 -15.89 -10.14
N LEU A 387 12.67 -17.17 -10.47
CA LEU A 387 13.09 -18.23 -9.55
C LEU A 387 14.53 -18.03 -9.08
N ASN A 388 15.43 -17.62 -9.97
CA ASN A 388 16.81 -17.28 -9.63
C ASN A 388 16.92 -16.07 -8.69
N ASP A 389 16.29 -14.96 -9.06
CA ASP A 389 16.31 -13.74 -8.25
C ASP A 389 15.69 -14.00 -6.85
N TYR A 390 14.62 -14.81 -6.80
CA TYR A 390 14.00 -15.23 -5.56
C TYR A 390 14.94 -16.11 -4.72
N ASN A 391 15.56 -17.14 -5.31
CA ASN A 391 16.45 -18.07 -4.60
C ASN A 391 17.68 -17.36 -4.01
N LEU A 392 18.17 -16.30 -4.66
CA LEU A 392 19.26 -15.47 -4.12
C LEU A 392 18.88 -14.73 -2.83
N LEU A 393 17.61 -14.34 -2.67
CA LEU A 393 17.12 -13.64 -1.48
C LEU A 393 16.55 -14.57 -0.41
N TYR A 394 15.88 -15.64 -0.84
CA TYR A 394 15.20 -16.62 0.00
C TYR A 394 15.54 -18.02 -0.54
N PRO A 395 16.70 -18.58 -0.15
CA PRO A 395 17.15 -19.87 -0.65
C PRO A 395 16.11 -20.96 -0.42
N PHE A 396 15.70 -21.64 -1.49
CA PHE A 396 14.72 -22.72 -1.41
C PHE A 396 15.20 -23.84 -0.48
N GLU A 397 16.50 -24.16 -0.54
CA GLU A 397 17.14 -25.16 0.31
C GLU A 397 16.92 -24.87 1.81
N ALA A 398 17.00 -23.60 2.23
CA ALA A 398 16.82 -23.23 3.63
C ALA A 398 15.38 -23.52 4.13
N ASP A 399 14.36 -23.35 3.28
CA ASP A 399 12.99 -23.72 3.63
C ASP A 399 12.81 -25.25 3.72
N ILE A 400 13.49 -26.01 2.85
CA ILE A 400 13.46 -27.47 2.87
C ILE A 400 14.14 -28.03 4.12
N GLU A 401 15.30 -27.48 4.49
CA GLU A 401 15.98 -27.81 5.75
C GLU A 401 15.07 -27.59 6.95
N LEU A 402 14.40 -26.44 7.01
CA LEU A 402 13.41 -26.10 8.03
C LEU A 402 12.26 -27.12 8.10
N PHE A 403 11.78 -27.63 6.96
CA PHE A 403 10.73 -28.66 6.94
C PHE A 403 11.24 -30.02 7.42
N HIS A 404 12.50 -30.36 7.12
CA HIS A 404 13.12 -31.57 7.63
C HIS A 404 13.36 -31.52 9.15
N GLU A 405 13.71 -30.36 9.70
CA GLU A 405 13.87 -30.16 11.15
C GLU A 405 12.59 -30.46 11.94
N VAL A 406 11.41 -30.18 11.36
CA VAL A 406 10.11 -30.53 11.97
C VAL A 406 9.64 -31.95 11.64
N GLY A 407 10.49 -32.76 11.01
CA GLY A 407 10.23 -34.18 10.74
C GLY A 407 9.31 -34.45 9.54
N LEU A 408 9.12 -33.48 8.65
CA LEU A 408 8.36 -33.71 7.42
C LEU A 408 9.18 -34.48 6.38
N THR A 409 8.54 -35.48 5.80
CA THR A 409 9.08 -36.21 4.65
C THR A 409 8.43 -35.68 3.38
N LEU A 410 9.26 -35.13 2.50
CA LEU A 410 8.85 -34.50 1.25
C LEU A 410 9.09 -35.44 0.06
N ASP A 411 8.32 -35.25 -1.02
CA ASP A 411 8.52 -35.97 -2.28
C ASP A 411 9.89 -35.64 -2.88
N GLN A 412 10.78 -36.64 -2.83
CA GLN A 412 12.16 -36.51 -3.29
C GLN A 412 12.28 -36.31 -4.80
N GLN A 413 11.36 -36.86 -5.61
CA GLN A 413 11.37 -36.66 -7.06
C GLN A 413 11.03 -35.21 -7.40
N ARG A 414 10.02 -34.66 -6.72
CA ARG A 414 9.59 -33.28 -6.89
C ARG A 414 10.64 -32.29 -6.41
N LEU A 415 11.25 -32.54 -5.25
CA LEU A 415 12.38 -31.74 -4.76
C LEU A 415 13.54 -31.77 -5.76
N SER A 416 13.93 -32.95 -6.23
CA SER A 416 15.02 -33.08 -7.21
C SER A 416 14.73 -32.30 -8.48
N TYR A 417 13.49 -32.36 -8.99
CA TYR A 417 13.07 -31.58 -10.15
C TYR A 417 13.20 -30.06 -9.92
N ILE A 418 12.75 -29.56 -8.77
CA ILE A 418 12.85 -28.13 -8.42
C ILE A 418 14.32 -27.71 -8.27
N PHE A 419 15.14 -28.49 -7.55
CA PHE A 419 16.57 -28.21 -7.38
C PHE A 419 17.32 -28.19 -8.71
N CYS A 420 17.10 -29.20 -9.58
CA CYS A 420 17.68 -29.19 -10.92
C CYS A 420 17.26 -27.95 -11.70
N SER A 421 15.99 -27.57 -11.64
CA SER A 421 15.47 -26.36 -12.29
C SER A 421 16.17 -25.08 -11.80
N ILE A 422 16.50 -24.99 -10.51
CA ILE A 422 17.22 -23.84 -9.92
C ILE A 422 18.69 -23.85 -10.40
N HIS A 423 19.38 -24.98 -10.32
CA HIS A 423 20.79 -25.07 -10.71
C HIS A 423 21.04 -24.90 -12.21
N ASP A 424 20.19 -25.46 -13.07
CA ASP A 424 20.23 -25.24 -14.53
C ASP A 424 20.13 -23.75 -14.88
N SER A 425 19.43 -23.00 -14.03
CA SER A 425 19.20 -21.57 -14.22
C SER A 425 20.35 -20.72 -13.69
N GLU A 426 21.20 -21.23 -12.80
CA GLU A 426 22.43 -20.58 -12.35
C GLU A 426 23.55 -20.69 -13.40
N GLU A 427 23.65 -21.81 -14.11
CA GLU A 427 24.69 -22.05 -15.13
C GLU A 427 24.48 -21.23 -16.42
N SER A 428 23.27 -20.73 -16.67
CA SER A 428 22.90 -20.06 -17.93
C SER A 428 23.09 -18.54 -17.96
N ILE A 429 23.60 -17.92 -16.87
CA ILE A 429 23.74 -16.45 -16.77
C ILE A 429 25.18 -15.98 -17.02
N PRO A 430 25.44 -15.05 -17.97
CA PRO A 430 26.70 -14.32 -18.04
C PRO A 430 26.88 -13.42 -16.81
N GLN A 431 28.05 -13.48 -16.14
CA GLN A 431 28.41 -12.78 -14.89
C GLN A 431 28.43 -11.22 -14.96
N THR A 432 27.37 -10.60 -15.43
CA THR A 432 27.17 -9.16 -15.35
C THR A 432 25.84 -8.93 -14.64
N PHE A 433 25.86 -8.14 -13.56
CA PHE A 433 24.71 -7.66 -12.76
C PHE A 433 24.34 -8.39 -11.46
N THR A 434 25.32 -8.88 -10.68
CA THR A 434 25.09 -9.31 -9.28
C THR A 434 25.24 -8.19 -8.23
N SER A 435 25.50 -6.92 -8.60
CA SER A 435 25.82 -5.86 -7.61
C SER A 435 24.64 -5.00 -7.11
N SER A 436 23.48 -5.03 -7.78
CA SER A 436 22.37 -4.11 -7.46
C SER A 436 21.38 -4.64 -6.41
N ALA A 437 21.20 -5.96 -6.28
CA ALA A 437 20.25 -6.53 -5.33
C ALA A 437 20.76 -6.58 -3.87
N VAL A 438 22.09 -6.57 -3.67
CA VAL A 438 22.71 -6.74 -2.34
C VAL A 438 22.77 -5.43 -1.53
N ASN A 439 22.57 -4.27 -2.16
CA ASN A 439 22.72 -2.95 -1.50
C ASN A 439 21.40 -2.33 -1.00
N GLY A 440 20.29 -3.06 -1.01
CA GLY A 440 18.99 -2.62 -0.50
C GLY A 440 18.75 -2.86 1.00
N ALA A 441 19.79 -3.21 1.77
CA ALA A 441 19.65 -3.37 3.22
C ALA A 441 19.42 -2.00 3.89
N LEU A 442 18.39 -1.92 4.75
CA LEU A 442 18.09 -0.75 5.60
C LEU A 442 19.37 -0.14 6.22
N PRO A 443 19.43 1.19 6.41
CA PRO A 443 20.60 1.84 7.00
C PRO A 443 20.88 1.27 8.40
N LYS A 444 22.01 0.59 8.54
CA LYS A 444 22.59 0.31 9.86
C LYS A 444 22.95 1.66 10.49
N THR A 445 22.36 1.94 11.65
CA THR A 445 22.74 3.05 12.53
C THR A 445 24.20 2.90 12.95
N LYS A 446 25.09 3.68 12.33
CA LYS A 446 26.39 4.02 12.92
C LYS A 446 26.74 5.49 12.66
N SER A 447 27.02 6.16 13.77
CA SER A 447 27.54 7.51 13.90
C SER A 447 28.89 7.68 13.20
N SER A 448 28.99 8.65 12.28
CA SER A 448 30.01 9.72 12.28
C SER A 448 30.01 10.47 10.93
N ASP A 449 29.64 11.75 11.03
CA ASP A 449 30.05 12.96 10.29
C ASP A 449 30.48 12.90 8.80
N GLY A 450 29.90 13.81 7.99
CA GLY A 450 30.34 14.12 6.62
C GLY A 450 29.23 14.33 5.57
N SER A 451 28.53 15.47 5.64
CA SER A 451 27.81 16.16 4.54
C SER A 451 27.15 15.29 3.43
N ARG A 452 26.03 14.64 3.75
CA ARG A 452 24.99 14.25 2.77
C ARG A 452 23.66 14.82 3.26
N LYS A 453 22.91 15.52 2.41
CA LYS A 453 21.55 15.96 2.75
C LYS A 453 20.72 14.71 3.14
N PRO A 454 20.00 14.71 4.27
CA PRO A 454 19.19 13.57 4.67
C PRO A 454 18.07 13.32 3.63
N ALA A 455 17.77 12.05 3.36
CA ALA A 455 16.65 11.65 2.48
C ALA A 455 15.33 12.26 2.98
N GLN A 456 14.47 12.67 2.07
CA GLN A 456 13.18 13.24 2.46
C GLN A 456 12.30 12.11 3.00
N SER A 457 11.83 12.27 4.24
CA SER A 457 10.94 11.28 4.83
C SER A 457 9.84 11.97 5.62
N LEU A 458 8.62 11.48 5.44
CA LEU A 458 7.45 11.77 6.26
C LEU A 458 7.52 11.05 7.62
N TYR A 459 8.68 10.99 8.26
CA TYR A 459 8.82 10.37 9.58
C TYR A 459 7.88 11.05 10.59
N VAL A 460 6.90 10.29 11.06
CA VAL A 460 6.07 10.67 12.21
C VAL A 460 6.41 9.72 13.35
N SER A 461 7.33 10.16 14.24
CA SER A 461 7.48 9.48 15.53
C SER A 461 6.25 9.84 16.37
N ILE A 462 5.35 8.86 16.55
CA ILE A 462 4.24 8.96 17.50
C ILE A 462 4.77 8.45 18.84
N GLY A 463 5.49 9.32 19.55
CA GLY A 463 5.83 9.17 20.96
C GLY A 463 4.72 9.69 21.86
#